data_AF-A0A523UWP0-F1
#
_entry.id   AF-A0A523UWP0-F1
#
_cell.length_a   1.000
_cell.length_b   1.000
_cell.length_c   1.000
_cell.angle_alpha   90.00
_cell.angle_beta   90.00
_cell.angle_gamma   90.00
#
_symmetry.space_group_name_H-M   'P 1'
#
loop_
_entity.id
_entity.type
_entity.pdbx_description
1 polymer ?
#
loop_
_entity_poly.entity_id
_entity_poly.type
_entity_poly.pdbx_seq_one_letter_code
_entity_poly.pdbx_strand_id
1 'polypeptide(L)'
;MKVKKLLTAVLLVVGLCFVSGVGHGEIWSSLHKPEGESMEFRLLRARVDYIMINPTLFLDVDFAYDVEGAWEAEFPEDVVTEGKIVVVIYDNRGRFTNKSGIDLLAEFKHILEIIYSYIEELATNMNTDIVSKLSTEEEIPLACFYQGVYQLWGERVIDLSN
;
A
#
# COMPACT_ATOMS: atom_id res chain seq x y z
N MET A 1 9.16 -58.31 26.03
CA MET A 1 9.32 -57.12 26.91
C MET A 1 10.20 -55.98 26.32
N LYS A 2 10.51 -55.96 25.01
CA LYS A 2 11.43 -54.94 24.44
C LYS A 2 10.76 -53.75 23.73
N VAL A 3 9.47 -53.86 23.39
CA VAL A 3 8.75 -52.78 22.66
C VAL A 3 8.18 -51.71 23.61
N LYS A 4 7.84 -52.07 24.86
CA LYS A 4 7.31 -51.12 25.84
C LYS A 4 8.33 -50.07 26.32
N LYS A 5 9.63 -50.34 26.20
CA LYS A 5 10.70 -49.39 26.60
C LYS A 5 11.02 -48.34 25.52
N LEU A 6 10.65 -48.58 24.27
CA LEU A 6 10.89 -47.62 23.18
C LEU A 6 9.83 -46.50 23.18
N LEU A 7 8.57 -46.84 23.52
CA LEU A 7 7.48 -45.85 23.55
C LEU A 7 7.66 -44.80 24.65
N THR A 8 8.24 -45.17 25.79
CA THR A 8 8.48 -44.23 26.90
C THR A 8 9.56 -43.20 26.57
N ALA A 9 10.54 -43.55 25.72
CA ALA A 9 11.58 -42.62 25.30
C ALA A 9 11.06 -41.57 24.29
N VAL A 10 10.13 -41.95 23.41
CA VAL A 10 9.56 -41.02 22.41
C VAL A 10 8.63 -39.99 23.06
N LEU A 11 7.87 -40.37 24.09
CA LEU A 11 6.99 -39.43 24.81
C LEU A 11 7.75 -38.40 25.66
N LEU A 12 8.96 -38.72 26.12
CA LEU A 12 9.81 -37.77 26.87
C LEU A 12 10.46 -36.70 25.99
N VAL A 13 10.71 -37.00 24.71
CA VAL A 13 11.30 -36.03 23.77
C VAL A 13 10.26 -35.01 23.30
N VAL A 14 9.00 -35.41 23.12
CA VAL A 14 7.92 -34.48 22.70
C VAL A 14 7.51 -33.54 23.84
N GLY A 15 7.67 -33.95 25.10
CA GLY A 15 7.39 -33.10 26.27
C GLY A 15 8.43 -32.02 26.56
N LEU A 16 9.64 -32.14 26.03
CA LEU A 16 10.74 -31.17 26.24
C LEU A 16 10.82 -30.08 25.17
N CYS A 17 10.05 -30.18 24.08
CA CYS A 17 9.90 -29.09 23.11
C CYS A 17 8.89 -28.01 23.55
N PHE A 18 8.17 -28.22 24.65
CA PHE A 18 7.23 -27.24 25.23
C PHE A 18 7.71 -26.67 26.57
N VAL A 19 9.01 -26.75 26.87
CA VAL A 19 9.63 -25.77 27.76
C VAL A 19 9.78 -24.50 26.94
N SER A 20 8.66 -23.79 26.79
CA SER A 20 8.64 -22.37 26.46
C SER A 20 9.71 -21.76 27.34
N GLY A 21 10.77 -21.28 26.69
CA GLY A 21 11.79 -20.50 27.36
C GLY A 21 11.07 -19.49 28.25
N VAL A 22 11.63 -19.29 29.43
CA VAL A 22 11.44 -18.08 30.21
C VAL A 22 11.80 -16.92 29.27
N GLY A 23 10.87 -16.54 28.41
CA GLY A 23 10.72 -15.18 27.99
C GLY A 23 10.35 -14.48 29.27
N HIS A 24 11.35 -13.92 29.93
CA HIS A 24 11.15 -12.61 30.51
C HIS A 24 10.41 -11.79 29.45
N GLY A 25 9.07 -11.84 29.52
CA GLY A 25 8.26 -10.72 29.09
C GLY A 25 8.67 -9.62 30.05
N GLU A 26 9.81 -9.00 29.76
CA GLU A 26 10.05 -7.62 30.11
C GLU A 26 8.80 -6.91 29.61
N ILE A 27 7.90 -6.74 30.56
CA ILE A 27 6.82 -5.78 30.52
C ILE A 27 7.50 -4.55 29.94
N TRP A 28 7.17 -4.21 28.70
CA TRP A 28 7.50 -2.93 28.09
C TRP A 28 6.76 -1.87 28.92
N SER A 29 7.26 -1.61 30.13
CA SER A 29 6.86 -0.54 31.04
C SER A 29 7.50 0.76 30.56
N SER A 30 7.37 1.02 29.26
CA SER A 30 7.72 2.25 28.58
C SER A 30 6.89 2.44 27.30
N LEU A 31 5.72 1.80 27.19
CA LEU A 31 4.64 2.35 26.37
C LEU A 31 4.04 3.56 27.10
N HIS A 32 4.80 4.66 27.13
CA HIS A 32 4.16 5.95 26.91
C HIS A 32 3.50 5.81 25.54
N LYS A 33 2.22 5.46 25.50
CA LYS A 33 1.39 5.65 24.31
C LYS A 33 1.44 7.15 23.99
N PRO A 34 2.06 7.61 22.90
CA PRO A 34 1.57 8.83 22.32
C PRO A 34 0.17 8.50 21.79
N GLU A 35 -0.82 9.30 22.17
CA GLU A 35 -2.08 9.35 21.44
C GLU A 35 -1.74 9.74 19.99
N GLY A 36 -1.67 8.75 19.10
CA GLY A 36 -1.33 8.96 17.68
C GLY A 36 -0.54 7.79 17.10
N GLU A 37 -1.22 6.89 16.38
CA GLU A 37 -0.55 5.95 15.48
C GLU A 37 0.24 6.75 14.42
N SER A 38 1.47 6.34 14.06
CA SER A 38 2.23 7.00 12.99
C SER A 38 1.48 6.92 11.66
N MET A 39 1.64 7.93 10.79
CA MET A 39 0.98 7.97 9.48
C MET A 39 1.27 6.70 8.66
N GLU A 40 2.51 6.23 8.70
CA GLU A 40 2.96 4.99 8.05
C GLU A 40 2.14 3.76 8.51
N PHE A 41 1.91 3.62 9.81
CA PHE A 41 1.11 2.51 10.34
C PHE A 41 -0.35 2.60 9.90
N ARG A 42 -0.93 3.81 9.86
CA ARG A 42 -2.31 4.02 9.39
C ARG A 42 -2.44 3.72 7.89
N LEU A 43 -1.48 4.13 7.07
CA LEU A 43 -1.44 3.81 5.64
C LEU A 43 -1.27 2.31 5.40
N LEU A 44 -0.43 1.63 6.19
CA LEU A 44 -0.30 0.18 6.12
C LEU A 44 -1.62 -0.52 6.45
N ARG A 45 -2.35 -0.06 7.49
CA ARG A 45 -3.69 -0.58 7.80
C ARG A 45 -4.65 -0.37 6.63
N ALA A 46 -4.69 0.84 6.06
CA ALA A 46 -5.53 1.14 4.90
C ALA A 46 -5.21 0.24 3.69
N ARG A 47 -3.92 -0.07 3.44
CA ARG A 47 -3.52 -1.05 2.42
C ARG A 47 -4.12 -2.42 2.68
N VAL A 48 -3.99 -2.92 3.91
CA VAL A 48 -4.53 -4.22 4.29
C VAL A 48 -6.05 -4.23 4.13
N ASP A 49 -6.75 -3.18 4.56
CA ASP A 49 -8.20 -3.08 4.43
C ASP A 49 -8.64 -3.05 2.95
N TYR A 50 -7.93 -2.30 2.10
CA TYR A 50 -8.15 -2.30 0.65
C TYR A 50 -7.99 -3.70 0.06
N ILE A 51 -6.89 -4.40 0.36
CA ILE A 51 -6.61 -5.76 -0.15
C ILE A 51 -7.65 -6.76 0.34
N MET A 52 -8.09 -6.66 1.59
CA MET A 52 -9.07 -7.57 2.18
C MET A 52 -10.46 -7.41 1.55
N ILE A 53 -10.87 -6.19 1.21
CA ILE A 53 -12.18 -5.92 0.59
C ILE A 53 -12.12 -6.10 -0.93
N ASN A 54 -11.01 -5.72 -1.56
CA ASN A 54 -10.74 -5.88 -2.99
C ASN A 54 -9.57 -6.85 -3.17
N PRO A 55 -9.77 -8.16 -2.98
CA PRO A 55 -8.71 -9.18 -3.11
C PRO A 55 -8.32 -9.42 -4.57
N THR A 56 -8.36 -8.39 -5.40
CA THR A 56 -7.99 -8.44 -6.79
C THR A 56 -6.50 -8.73 -6.86
N LEU A 57 -6.14 -9.90 -7.37
CA LEU A 57 -4.75 -10.27 -7.62
C LEU A 57 -4.10 -9.45 -8.74
N PHE A 58 -4.78 -8.43 -9.26
CA PHE A 58 -4.39 -7.74 -10.49
C PHE A 58 -4.03 -6.27 -10.37
N LEU A 59 -4.40 -5.62 -9.28
CA LEU A 59 -3.91 -4.31 -8.92
C LEU A 59 -3.10 -4.46 -7.64
N ASP A 60 -1.80 -4.20 -7.71
CA ASP A 60 -1.01 -3.97 -6.50
C ASP A 60 -1.06 -2.48 -6.17
N VAL A 61 -1.34 -2.17 -4.92
CA VAL A 61 -1.54 -0.80 -4.44
C VAL A 61 -0.64 -0.58 -3.23
N ASP A 62 0.22 0.41 -3.34
CA ASP A 62 1.12 0.88 -2.29
C ASP A 62 0.76 2.29 -1.86
N PHE A 63 1.00 2.56 -0.57
CA PHE A 63 0.80 3.86 0.05
C PHE A 63 2.07 4.28 0.78
N ALA A 64 2.50 5.52 0.59
CA ALA A 64 3.59 6.13 1.34
C ALA A 64 3.25 7.57 1.70
N TYR A 65 3.65 8.02 2.89
CA TYR A 65 3.62 9.45 3.21
C TYR A 65 5.01 10.03 2.96
N ASP A 66 5.14 10.90 1.98
CA ASP A 66 6.42 11.45 1.56
C ASP A 66 6.74 12.71 2.35
N VAL A 67 7.56 12.59 3.38
CA VAL A 67 7.90 13.70 4.27
C VAL A 67 8.86 14.69 3.61
N GLU A 68 9.75 14.21 2.75
CA GLU A 68 10.92 14.98 2.28
C GLU A 68 10.92 15.18 0.75
N GLY A 69 9.86 14.75 0.05
CA GLY A 69 9.80 14.84 -1.42
C GLY A 69 10.69 13.79 -2.11
N ALA A 70 11.01 12.68 -1.45
CA ALA A 70 11.87 11.65 -2.02
C ALA A 70 11.28 11.00 -3.29
N TRP A 71 9.96 11.07 -3.43
CA TRP A 71 9.25 10.52 -4.57
C TRP A 71 9.23 11.45 -5.79
N GLU A 72 9.65 12.72 -5.70
CA GLU A 72 9.58 13.64 -6.86
C GLU A 72 10.34 13.11 -8.07
N ALA A 73 11.43 12.37 -7.86
CA ALA A 73 12.22 11.73 -8.92
C ALA A 73 11.44 10.63 -9.69
N GLU A 74 10.36 10.12 -9.11
CA GLU A 74 9.49 9.08 -9.67
C GLU A 74 8.32 9.66 -10.48
N PHE A 75 8.20 10.99 -10.56
CA PHE A 75 7.11 11.74 -11.20
C PHE A 75 7.61 12.75 -12.25
N PRO A 76 6.72 13.33 -13.08
CA PRO A 76 7.07 14.46 -13.95
C PRO A 76 7.63 15.67 -13.17
N GLU A 77 8.45 16.49 -13.82
CA GLU A 77 9.26 17.58 -13.20
C GLU A 77 8.44 18.62 -12.40
N ASP A 78 7.13 18.72 -12.61
CA ASP A 78 6.23 19.69 -11.98
C ASP A 78 5.40 19.13 -10.82
N VAL A 79 5.57 17.84 -10.50
CA VAL A 79 4.86 17.17 -9.41
C VAL A 79 5.64 17.30 -8.10
N VAL A 80 5.03 17.95 -7.11
CA VAL A 80 5.57 18.05 -5.74
C VAL A 80 4.96 16.95 -4.91
N THR A 81 5.77 16.10 -4.29
CA THR A 81 5.32 14.99 -3.43
C THR A 81 5.52 15.27 -1.94
N GLU A 82 6.34 16.24 -1.56
CA GLU A 82 6.58 16.60 -0.16
C GLU A 82 5.27 16.90 0.60
N GLY A 83 5.10 16.25 1.74
CA GLY A 83 3.93 16.36 2.61
C GLY A 83 2.67 15.68 2.08
N LYS A 84 2.78 14.78 1.09
CA LYS A 84 1.63 14.12 0.46
C LYS A 84 1.64 12.61 0.67
N ILE A 85 0.46 12.02 0.53
CA ILE A 85 0.32 10.57 0.42
C ILE A 85 0.50 10.21 -1.06
N VAL A 86 1.54 9.42 -1.32
CA VAL A 86 1.82 8.84 -2.62
C VAL A 86 1.09 7.51 -2.71
N VAL A 87 0.27 7.35 -3.77
CA VAL A 87 -0.47 6.12 -4.08
C VAL A 87 0.08 5.56 -5.38
N VAL A 88 0.73 4.40 -5.32
CA VAL A 88 1.27 3.73 -6.51
C VAL A 88 0.40 2.53 -6.84
N ILE A 89 -0.01 2.43 -8.11
CA ILE A 89 -0.90 1.39 -8.60
C ILE A 89 -0.21 0.66 -9.74
N TYR A 90 -0.06 -0.66 -9.60
CA TYR A 90 0.52 -1.52 -10.63
C TYR A 90 -0.54 -2.47 -11.20
N ASP A 91 -0.70 -2.49 -12.52
CA ASP A 91 -1.55 -3.48 -13.22
C ASP A 91 -0.71 -4.63 -13.77
N ASN A 92 -0.93 -5.84 -13.24
CA ASN A 92 -0.22 -7.05 -13.66
C ASN A 92 -0.89 -7.83 -14.79
N ARG A 93 -1.98 -7.32 -15.37
CA ARG A 93 -2.66 -7.95 -16.51
C ARG A 93 -2.40 -7.26 -17.83
N GLY A 94 -1.74 -6.10 -17.82
CA GLY A 94 -1.54 -5.27 -19.01
C GLY A 94 -2.86 -4.81 -19.64
N ARG A 95 -3.92 -4.64 -18.85
CA ARG A 95 -5.22 -4.19 -19.33
C ARG A 95 -5.20 -2.71 -19.71
N PHE A 96 -4.36 -1.91 -19.06
CA PHE A 96 -4.26 -0.47 -19.34
C PHE A 96 -3.46 -0.14 -20.60
N THR A 97 -2.48 -0.95 -20.98
CA THR A 97 -1.58 -0.64 -22.11
C THR A 97 -2.28 -0.58 -23.46
N ASN A 98 -3.40 -1.28 -23.61
CA ASN A 98 -4.18 -1.34 -24.86
C ASN A 98 -5.36 -0.36 -24.90
N LYS A 99 -5.54 0.48 -23.87
CA LYS A 99 -6.64 1.44 -23.80
C LYS A 99 -6.32 2.72 -24.56
N SER A 100 -7.37 3.38 -25.04
CA SER A 100 -7.25 4.78 -25.45
C SER A 100 -6.92 5.64 -24.23
N GLY A 101 -6.30 6.81 -24.45
CA GLY A 101 -5.97 7.74 -23.38
C GLY A 101 -7.16 8.12 -22.49
N ILE A 102 -8.31 8.41 -23.11
CA ILE A 102 -9.54 8.78 -22.39
C ILE A 102 -10.05 7.60 -21.54
N ASP A 103 -10.09 6.39 -22.10
CA ASP A 103 -10.55 5.19 -21.38
C ASP A 103 -9.60 4.80 -20.24
N LEU A 104 -8.30 5.06 -20.40
CA LEU A 104 -7.29 4.83 -19.38
C LEU A 104 -7.51 5.78 -18.21
N LEU A 105 -7.61 7.09 -18.48
CA LEU A 105 -7.81 8.10 -17.43
C LEU A 105 -9.15 7.94 -16.70
N ALA A 106 -10.22 7.58 -17.41
CA ALA A 106 -11.53 7.33 -16.79
C ALA A 106 -11.49 6.14 -15.82
N GLU A 107 -10.83 5.04 -16.21
CA GLU A 107 -10.71 3.86 -15.33
C GLU A 107 -9.72 4.11 -14.19
N PHE A 108 -8.61 4.81 -14.44
CA PHE A 108 -7.68 5.24 -13.39
C PHE A 108 -8.37 6.12 -12.35
N LYS A 109 -9.18 7.11 -12.78
CA LYS A 109 -9.98 7.94 -11.89
C LYS A 109 -10.87 7.11 -10.98
N HIS A 110 -11.64 6.19 -11.57
CA HIS A 110 -12.54 5.33 -10.81
C HIS A 110 -11.80 4.48 -9.77
N ILE A 111 -10.66 3.90 -10.13
CA ILE A 111 -9.83 3.10 -9.21
C ILE A 111 -9.30 3.97 -8.07
N LEU A 112 -8.77 5.15 -8.40
CA LEU A 112 -8.19 6.03 -7.39
C LEU A 112 -9.25 6.58 -6.43
N GLU A 113 -10.47 6.86 -6.88
CA GLU A 113 -11.59 7.23 -6.02
C GLU A 113 -11.99 6.10 -5.05
N ILE A 114 -11.97 4.84 -5.51
CA ILE A 114 -12.17 3.67 -4.65
C ILE A 114 -11.06 3.61 -3.60
N ILE A 115 -9.79 3.70 -4.02
CA ILE A 115 -8.64 3.66 -3.12
C ILE A 115 -8.70 4.79 -2.10
N TYR A 116 -9.07 6.00 -2.53
CA TYR A 116 -9.17 7.17 -1.66
C TYR A 116 -10.15 6.94 -0.50
N SER A 117 -11.26 6.22 -0.72
CA SER A 117 -12.22 5.91 0.35
C SER A 117 -11.61 5.10 1.52
N TYR A 118 -10.47 4.44 1.34
CA TYR A 118 -9.75 3.71 2.40
C TYR A 118 -8.78 4.60 3.19
N ILE A 119 -8.42 5.76 2.64
CA ILE A 119 -7.47 6.70 3.24
C ILE A 119 -8.10 8.08 3.49
N GLU A 120 -9.42 8.22 3.37
CA GLU A 120 -10.13 9.49 3.57
C GLU A 120 -9.96 10.04 5.00
N GLU A 121 -9.80 9.16 5.99
CA GLU A 121 -9.49 9.56 7.37
C GLU A 121 -8.04 10.05 7.57
N LEU A 122 -7.21 9.92 6.54
CA LEU A 122 -5.79 10.32 6.49
C LEU A 122 -5.57 11.54 5.59
N ALA A 123 -6.37 11.65 4.53
CA ALA A 123 -6.28 12.69 3.51
C ALA A 123 -7.58 13.53 3.51
N THR A 124 -7.49 14.75 4.04
CA THR A 124 -8.63 15.67 4.18
C THR A 124 -9.19 16.09 2.83
N ASN A 125 -8.34 16.15 1.81
CA ASN A 125 -8.73 16.48 0.45
C ASN A 125 -7.85 15.75 -0.57
N MET A 126 -8.49 14.87 -1.36
CA MET A 126 -7.83 14.10 -2.41
C MET A 126 -6.96 14.98 -3.33
N ASN A 127 -7.45 16.14 -3.75
CA ASN A 127 -6.77 16.99 -4.73
C ASN A 127 -5.49 17.62 -4.17
N THR A 128 -5.40 17.86 -2.86
CA THR A 128 -4.22 18.50 -2.25
C THR A 128 -3.30 17.51 -1.59
N ASP A 129 -3.83 16.42 -1.07
CA ASP A 129 -3.12 15.53 -0.15
C ASP A 129 -2.60 14.28 -0.85
N ILE A 130 -3.13 13.95 -2.04
CA ILE A 130 -2.79 12.74 -2.78
C ILE A 130 -1.98 13.09 -4.04
N VAL A 131 -0.94 12.30 -4.28
CA VAL A 131 -0.29 12.14 -5.59
C VAL A 131 -0.40 10.68 -5.96
N SER A 132 -0.73 10.36 -7.21
CA SER A 132 -0.82 8.96 -7.62
C SER A 132 -0.17 8.71 -8.97
N LYS A 133 0.41 7.52 -9.12
CA LYS A 133 0.98 6.98 -10.36
C LYS A 133 0.34 5.63 -10.67
N LEU A 134 -0.12 5.48 -11.91
CA LEU A 134 -0.53 4.21 -12.48
C LEU A 134 0.58 3.70 -13.39
N SER A 135 1.06 2.48 -13.15
CA SER A 135 2.12 1.83 -13.91
C SER A 135 1.72 0.40 -14.35
N THR A 136 2.44 -0.13 -15.34
CA THR A 136 2.44 -1.57 -15.66
C THR A 136 3.17 -2.37 -14.57
N GLU A 137 3.09 -3.70 -14.64
CA GLU A 137 3.89 -4.60 -13.78
C GLU A 137 5.39 -4.34 -13.90
N GLU A 138 5.87 -4.01 -15.09
CA GLU A 138 7.27 -3.64 -15.36
C GLU A 138 7.60 -2.20 -14.96
N GLU A 139 6.78 -1.60 -14.10
CA GLU A 139 6.92 -0.25 -13.55
C GLU A 139 6.91 0.86 -14.61
N ILE A 140 6.41 0.57 -15.83
CA ILE A 140 6.29 1.57 -16.89
C ILE A 140 5.11 2.48 -16.56
N PRO A 141 5.32 3.79 -16.35
CA PRO A 141 4.25 4.67 -15.94
C PRO A 141 3.33 5.03 -17.11
N LEU A 142 2.03 5.04 -16.84
CA LEU A 142 0.97 5.22 -17.83
C LEU A 142 0.16 6.49 -17.59
N ALA A 143 -0.09 6.84 -16.34
CA ALA A 143 -0.81 8.04 -15.95
C ALA A 143 -0.43 8.49 -14.54
N CYS A 144 -0.72 9.75 -14.22
CA CYS A 144 -0.62 10.26 -12.87
C CYS A 144 -1.76 11.21 -12.51
N PHE A 145 -1.95 11.37 -11.21
CA PHE A 145 -2.91 12.28 -10.60
C PHE A 145 -2.16 13.25 -9.69
N TYR A 146 -2.37 14.54 -9.90
CA TYR A 146 -1.78 15.61 -9.12
C TYR A 146 -2.68 16.86 -9.15
N GLN A 147 -2.90 17.50 -8.00
CA GLN A 147 -3.69 18.73 -7.89
C GLN A 147 -5.12 18.62 -8.47
N GLY A 148 -5.75 17.44 -8.38
CA GLY A 148 -7.09 17.22 -8.93
C GLY A 148 -7.10 16.93 -10.44
N VAL A 149 -5.94 16.85 -11.09
CA VAL A 149 -5.81 16.61 -12.53
C VAL A 149 -5.31 15.21 -12.78
N TYR A 150 -6.00 14.50 -13.68
CA TYR A 150 -5.56 13.22 -14.22
C TYR A 150 -4.88 13.46 -15.57
N GLN A 151 -3.67 12.93 -15.75
CA GLN A 151 -2.90 13.12 -16.97
C GLN A 151 -2.21 11.83 -17.41
N LEU A 152 -2.09 11.64 -18.72
CA LEU A 152 -1.30 10.56 -19.29
C LEU A 152 0.18 10.83 -19.05
N TRP A 153 0.94 9.77 -18.86
CA TRP A 153 2.37 9.92 -18.65
C TRP A 153 3.06 10.46 -19.91
N GLY A 154 3.85 11.52 -19.75
CA GLY A 154 4.56 12.15 -20.86
C GLY A 154 3.73 13.10 -21.73
N GLU A 155 2.43 13.25 -21.48
CA GLU A 155 1.59 14.26 -22.14
C GLU A 155 1.25 15.40 -21.18
N ARG A 156 1.30 16.65 -21.66
CA ARG A 156 0.87 17.81 -20.87
C ARG A 156 -0.65 17.93 -20.92
N VAL A 157 -1.24 18.13 -19.73
CA VAL A 157 -2.66 18.29 -19.38
C VAL A 157 -3.64 18.57 -20.54
N ILE A 158 -4.59 17.65 -20.73
CA ILE A 158 -5.89 17.93 -21.36
C ILE A 158 -6.89 18.09 -20.22
N ASP A 159 -7.46 19.28 -20.06
CA ASP A 159 -8.51 19.54 -19.08
C ASP A 159 -9.77 18.73 -19.45
N LEU A 160 -10.17 17.80 -18.59
CA LEU A 160 -11.34 16.92 -18.77
C LEU A 160 -12.59 17.42 -18.00
N SER A 161 -12.61 18.70 -17.59
CA SER A 161 -13.81 19.29 -16.99
C SER A 161 -14.92 19.49 -18.04
N ASN A 162 -15.89 18.58 -18.03
CA ASN A 162 -17.26 18.76 -18.53
C ASN A 162 -18.21 18.82 -17.33
#